data_AF-A0AAV3X8G0-F1
#
_entry.id   AF-A0AAV3X8G0-F1
#
_cell.length_a   1.000
_cell.length_b   1.000
_cell.length_c   1.000
_cell.angle_alpha   90.00
_cell.angle_beta   90.00
_cell.angle_gamma   90.00
#
_symmetry.space_group_name_H-M   'P 1'
#
loop_
_entity.id
_entity.type
_entity.pdbx_description
1 polymer ?
#
loop_
_entity_poly.entity_id
_entity_poly.type
_entity_poly.pdbx_seq_one_letter_code
_entity_poly.pdbx_strand_id
1 'polypeptide(L)'
;MNAGDKSRLQEVPGMKKASISNRDIAAMSVADVAELAARLERDEYKSAFEGLEDWHLLRAIAFQRPELVEPYIHLLDLEPYDEA
;
A
#
# COMPACT_ATOMS: atom_id res chain seq x y z
N MET A 1 26.44 33.58 -4.68
CA MET A 1 25.43 33.49 -3.60
C MET A 1 24.19 32.80 -4.13
N ASN A 2 23.56 32.01 -3.26
CA ASN A 2 22.48 31.05 -3.48
C ASN A 2 21.25 31.65 -4.17
N ALA A 3 20.68 30.90 -5.13
CA ALA A 3 19.28 30.98 -5.48
C ALA A 3 18.78 29.55 -5.69
N GLY A 4 18.39 28.93 -4.58
CA GLY A 4 17.56 27.74 -4.62
C GLY A 4 16.19 28.12 -5.16
N ASP A 5 15.83 27.55 -6.31
CA ASP A 5 14.48 27.50 -6.82
C ASP A 5 14.24 26.05 -7.26
N LYS A 6 13.80 25.23 -6.30
CA LYS A 6 12.40 24.91 -5.98
C LYS A 6 11.80 23.94 -7.00
N SER A 7 11.32 22.83 -6.45
CA SER A 7 10.23 22.04 -7.02
C SER A 7 10.55 21.25 -8.28
N ARG A 8 11.47 20.28 -8.16
CA ARG A 8 11.20 18.96 -8.76
C ARG A 8 10.37 18.17 -7.75
N LEU A 9 9.13 18.59 -7.54
CA LEU A 9 8.10 17.71 -7.02
C LEU A 9 7.86 16.71 -8.13
N GLN A 10 8.48 15.55 -7.99
CA GLN A 10 8.08 14.36 -8.70
C GLN A 10 6.60 14.19 -8.35
N GLU A 11 5.73 14.48 -9.31
CA GLU A 11 4.32 14.12 -9.24
C GLU A 11 4.32 12.62 -9.03
N VAL A 12 4.11 12.17 -7.79
CA VAL A 12 3.78 10.79 -7.51
C VAL A 12 2.42 10.59 -8.19
N PRO A 13 2.33 9.80 -9.26
CA PRO A 13 1.05 9.58 -9.91
C PRO A 13 0.21 8.81 -8.90
N GLY A 14 -0.67 9.52 -8.19
CA GLY A 14 -1.61 8.93 -7.26
C GLY A 14 -2.27 7.75 -7.95
N MET A 15 -1.96 6.55 -7.43
CA MET A 15 -2.40 5.29 -7.97
C MET A 15 -3.91 5.39 -8.22
N LYS A 16 -4.30 5.32 -9.50
CA LYS A 16 -5.70 5.44 -9.92
C LYS A 16 -6.48 4.43 -9.08
N LYS A 17 -7.38 4.94 -8.21
CA LYS A 17 -8.31 4.09 -7.46
C LYS A 17 -9.18 3.36 -8.47
N ALA A 18 -8.75 2.16 -8.80
CA ALA A 18 -9.36 1.27 -9.75
C ALA A 18 -9.48 -0.05 -9.02
N SER A 19 -10.69 -0.59 -8.97
CA SER A 19 -11.01 -1.94 -8.55
C SER A 19 -9.92 -2.89 -9.06
N ILE A 20 -8.98 -3.24 -8.19
CA ILE A 20 -7.75 -3.93 -8.60
C ILE A 20 -8.17 -5.29 -9.16
N SER A 21 -8.02 -5.45 -10.47
CA SER A 21 -8.25 -6.73 -11.11
C SER A 21 -7.03 -7.61 -10.82
N ASN A 22 -7.19 -8.93 -10.77
CA ASN A 22 -6.09 -9.86 -10.46
C ASN A 22 -4.82 -9.67 -11.32
N ARG A 23 -5.01 -9.12 -12.53
CA ARG A 23 -3.96 -8.81 -13.49
C ARG A 23 -3.07 -7.62 -13.07
N ASP A 24 -3.59 -6.70 -12.26
CA ASP A 24 -2.86 -5.53 -11.80
C ASP A 24 -1.91 -5.88 -10.65
N ILE A 25 -2.26 -6.83 -9.78
CA ILE A 25 -1.40 -7.30 -8.67
C ILE A 25 -0.08 -7.90 -9.18
N ALA A 26 -0.13 -8.67 -10.27
CA ALA A 26 1.06 -9.25 -10.87
C ALA A 26 2.05 -8.18 -11.40
N ALA A 27 1.55 -7.00 -11.75
CA ALA A 27 2.36 -5.88 -12.24
C ALA A 27 2.85 -4.95 -11.12
N MET A 28 2.38 -5.12 -9.87
CA MET A 28 2.79 -4.27 -8.76
C MET A 28 4.26 -4.48 -8.40
N SER A 29 4.96 -3.37 -8.23
CA SER A 29 6.34 -3.31 -7.78
C SER A 29 6.40 -3.19 -6.26
N VAL A 30 7.58 -3.44 -5.68
CA VAL A 30 7.84 -3.24 -4.25
C VAL A 30 7.46 -1.83 -3.79
N ALA A 31 7.75 -0.81 -4.63
CA ALA A 31 7.42 0.59 -4.34
C ALA A 31 5.90 0.84 -4.27
N ASP A 32 5.11 0.20 -5.14
CA ASP A 32 3.65 0.35 -5.15
C ASP A 32 3.04 -0.24 -3.87
N VAL A 33 3.55 -1.39 -3.43
CA VAL A 33 3.12 -2.04 -2.18
C VAL A 33 3.57 -1.25 -0.95
N ALA A 34 4.77 -0.66 -0.98
CA ALA A 34 5.25 0.21 0.08
C ALA A 34 4.39 1.48 0.22
N GLU A 35 3.96 2.09 -0.89
CA GLU A 35 3.04 3.23 -0.86
C GLU A 35 1.67 2.84 -0.31
N LEU A 36 1.14 1.66 -0.71
CA LEU A 36 -0.09 1.11 -0.18
C LEU A 36 -0.02 0.89 1.35
N ALA A 37 1.05 0.25 1.82
CA ALA A 37 1.25 0.00 3.25
C ALA A 37 1.35 1.33 4.03
N ALA A 38 2.11 2.31 3.52
CA ALA A 38 2.23 3.61 4.15
C ALA A 38 0.89 4.37 4.23
N ARG A 39 -0.02 4.17 3.26
CA ARG A 39 -1.38 4.73 3.33
C ARG A 39 -2.21 4.09 4.44
N LEU A 40 -2.11 2.77 4.58
CA LEU A 40 -2.77 2.02 5.66
C LEU A 40 -2.25 2.43 7.04
N GLU A 41 -0.94 2.56 7.20
CA GLU A 41 -0.32 3.02 8.45
C GLU A 41 -0.72 4.44 8.85
N ARG A 42 -0.82 5.34 7.86
CA ARG A 42 -1.24 6.72 8.12
C ARG A 42 -2.70 6.81 8.55
N ASP A 43 -3.54 5.90 8.07
CA ASP A 43 -4.99 5.88 8.30
C ASP A 43 -5.69 7.22 7.96
N GLU A 44 -5.10 8.03 7.08
CA GLU A 44 -5.63 9.34 6.68
C GLU A 44 -6.67 9.23 5.54
N TYR A 45 -7.56 8.25 5.65
CA TYR A 45 -8.62 8.02 4.68
C TYR A 45 -9.80 8.98 4.90
N LYS A 46 -10.49 9.35 3.82
CA LYS A 46 -11.69 10.20 3.94
C LYS A 46 -12.90 9.41 4.42
N SER A 47 -12.86 8.08 4.29
CA SER A 47 -13.90 7.16 4.74
C SER A 47 -13.30 5.80 5.09
N ALA A 48 -13.90 5.11 6.07
CA ALA A 48 -13.50 3.76 6.48
C ALA A 48 -13.48 2.75 5.32
N PHE A 49 -14.38 2.92 4.32
CA PHE A 49 -14.39 2.06 3.14
C PHE A 49 -13.11 2.17 2.32
N GLU A 50 -12.50 3.36 2.24
CA GLU A 50 -11.27 3.53 1.47
C GLU A 50 -10.08 2.83 2.14
N GLY A 51 -10.04 2.81 3.47
CA GLY A 51 -9.05 2.04 4.23
C GLY A 51 -9.26 0.54 4.08
N LEU A 52 -10.52 0.08 4.11
CA LEU A 52 -10.86 -1.32 3.89
C LEU A 52 -10.49 -1.82 2.49
N GLU A 53 -10.69 -1.02 1.45
CA GLU A 53 -10.31 -1.39 0.08
C GLU A 53 -8.79 -1.58 -0.05
N ASP A 54 -7.99 -0.67 0.51
CA ASP A 54 -6.54 -0.78 0.53
C ASP A 54 -6.07 -1.99 1.36
N TRP A 55 -6.73 -2.26 2.49
CA TRP A 55 -6.45 -3.42 3.32
C TRP A 55 -6.76 -4.74 2.59
N HIS A 56 -7.90 -4.80 1.90
CA HIS A 56 -8.28 -5.93 1.05
C HIS A 56 -7.29 -6.13 -0.10
N LEU A 57 -6.79 -5.05 -0.68
CA LEU A 57 -5.75 -5.11 -1.70
C LEU A 57 -4.45 -5.70 -1.14
N LEU A 58 -3.95 -5.17 -0.01
CA LEU A 58 -2.74 -5.67 0.63
C LEU A 58 -2.87 -7.16 0.96
N ARG A 59 -4.07 -7.58 1.42
CA ARG A 59 -4.39 -8.99 1.67
C ARG A 59 -4.38 -9.83 0.40
N ALA A 60 -4.93 -9.33 -0.71
CA ALA A 60 -4.93 -10.04 -1.99
C ALA A 60 -3.51 -10.19 -2.56
N ILE A 61 -2.64 -9.20 -2.35
CA ILE A 61 -1.22 -9.28 -2.70
C ILE A 61 -0.54 -10.35 -1.84
N ALA A 62 -0.80 -10.39 -0.53
CA ALA A 62 -0.21 -11.40 0.37
C ALA A 62 -0.52 -12.84 -0.08
N PHE A 63 -1.69 -13.10 -0.66
CA PHE A 63 -2.04 -14.42 -1.20
C PHE A 63 -1.32 -14.80 -2.49
N GLN A 64 -0.99 -13.83 -3.34
CA GLN A 64 -0.41 -14.09 -4.67
C GLN A 64 1.10 -13.89 -4.72
N ARG A 65 1.59 -12.91 -3.98
CA ARG A 65 2.97 -12.44 -3.93
C ARG A 65 3.36 -12.11 -2.48
N PRO A 66 3.40 -13.13 -1.59
CA PRO A 66 3.69 -12.94 -0.17
C PRO A 66 5.03 -12.23 0.06
N GLU A 67 6.01 -12.39 -0.84
CA GLU A 67 7.31 -11.76 -0.74
C GLU A 67 7.27 -10.22 -0.79
N LEU A 68 6.22 -9.62 -1.37
CA LEU A 68 6.03 -8.17 -1.38
C LEU A 68 5.42 -7.64 -0.08
N VAL A 69 4.69 -8.49 0.65
CA VAL A 69 3.90 -8.10 1.82
C VAL A 69 4.55 -8.56 3.13
N GLU A 70 5.58 -9.40 3.07
CA GLU A 70 6.36 -9.86 4.22
C GLU A 70 6.69 -8.75 5.25
N PRO A 71 7.24 -7.57 4.87
CA PRO A 71 7.51 -6.50 5.84
C PRO A 71 6.25 -5.81 6.40
N TYR A 72 5.10 -5.97 5.74
CA TYR A 72 3.83 -5.29 6.03
C TYR A 72 2.74 -6.23 6.56
N ILE A 73 3.09 -7.50 6.85
CA ILE A 73 2.13 -8.53 7.27
C ILE A 73 1.40 -8.15 8.57
N HIS A 74 2.05 -7.36 9.43
CA HIS A 74 1.51 -6.82 10.67
C HIS A 74 0.29 -5.91 10.45
N LEU A 75 0.14 -5.31 9.26
CA LEU A 75 -1.03 -4.48 8.91
C LEU A 75 -2.27 -5.31 8.57
N LEU A 76 -2.11 -6.61 8.34
CA LEU A 76 -3.21 -7.49 7.94
C LEU A 76 -3.93 -8.14 9.14
N ASP A 77 -3.56 -7.79 10.37
CA ASP A 77 -3.99 -8.49 11.61
C ASP A 77 -3.84 -10.01 11.46
N LEU A 78 -2.82 -10.44 10.70
CA LEU A 78 -2.39 -11.83 10.65
C LEU A 78 -1.50 -12.09 11.86
N GLU A 79 -2.07 -11.96 13.06
CA GLU A 79 -1.38 -12.48 14.23
C GLU A 79 -1.26 -14.00 14.06
N PRO A 80 -0.05 -14.60 14.19
CA PRO A 80 0.00 -15.99 14.58
C PRO A 80 -0.75 -16.04 15.91
N TYR A 81 -1.83 -16.82 15.96
CA TYR A 81 -2.63 -17.02 17.16
C TYR A 81 -1.68 -17.39 18.32
N ASP A 82 -1.38 -16.43 19.19
CA ASP A 82 -0.51 -16.61 20.35
C ASP A 82 -1.38 -17.14 21.48
N GLU A 83 -1.53 -18.47 21.54
CA GLU A 83 -2.17 -19.15 22.65
C GLU A 83 -1.26 -19.04 23.89
N ALA A 84 -1.53 -18.05 24.74
CA ALA A 84 -1.01 -17.97 26.10
C ALA A 84 -1.75 -18.91 27.08
#